data_AF-A0A357TK76-F1
#
_entry.id   AF-A0A357TK76-F1
#
_cell.length_a   1.000
_cell.length_b   1.000
_cell.length_c   1.000
_cell.angle_alpha   90.00
_cell.angle_beta   90.00
_cell.angle_gamma   90.00
#
_symmetry.space_group_name_H-M   'P 1'
#
loop_
_entity.id
_entity.type
_entity.pdbx_description
1 polymer ?
#
loop_
_entity_poly.entity_id
_entity_poly.type
_entity_poly.pdbx_seq_one_letter_code
_entity_poly.pdbx_strand_id
1 'polypeptide(L)'
;SHIDMYDYKPAMRKIHGIELPDSIRNGQRITGMTSGQKSFPCVAPMFEFKQHGQSGGYFSEILPNVASIADEISLIRSVNTEAINHD
;
A
#
# COMPACT_ATOMS: atom_id res chain seq x y z
N SER A 1 -2.86 0.58 -7.11
CA SER A 1 -1.95 -0.48 -6.64
C SER A 1 -2.66 -1.35 -5.61
N HIS A 2 -2.14 -2.55 -5.27
CA HIS A 2 -2.68 -3.35 -4.15
C HIS A 2 -2.66 -2.57 -2.82
N ILE A 3 -1.70 -1.65 -2.68
CA ILE A 3 -1.56 -0.73 -1.54
C ILE A 3 -2.81 0.15 -1.39
N ASP A 4 -3.33 0.67 -2.49
CA ASP A 4 -4.49 1.57 -2.52
C ASP A 4 -5.82 0.83 -2.41
N MET A 5 -5.82 -0.50 -2.53
CA MET A 5 -7.01 -1.34 -2.68
C MET A 5 -7.33 -2.13 -1.41
N TYR A 6 -6.33 -2.80 -0.82
CA TYR A 6 -6.55 -3.79 0.25
C TYR A 6 -5.57 -3.67 1.44
N ASP A 7 -4.52 -2.85 1.34
CA ASP A 7 -3.43 -2.82 2.32
C ASP A 7 -3.47 -1.58 3.22
N TYR A 8 -4.45 -1.56 4.13
CA TYR A 8 -4.63 -0.44 5.04
C TYR A 8 -3.50 -0.34 6.07
N LYS A 9 -2.71 0.74 5.99
CA LYS A 9 -1.64 1.06 6.94
C LYS A 9 -1.92 2.40 7.65
N PRO A 10 -2.78 2.45 8.68
CA PRO A 10 -3.15 3.70 9.36
C PRO A 10 -1.95 4.42 9.99
N ALA A 11 -0.94 3.67 10.45
CA ALA A 11 0.27 4.23 11.05
C ALA A 11 1.03 5.17 10.10
N MET A 12 0.90 4.99 8.78
CA MET A 12 1.54 5.86 7.78
C MET A 12 1.06 7.32 7.87
N ARG A 13 -0.16 7.58 8.36
CA ARG A 13 -0.66 8.95 8.56
C ARG A 13 0.23 9.75 9.51
N LYS A 14 0.90 9.10 10.48
CA LYS A 14 1.80 9.77 11.44
C LYS A 14 3.11 10.25 10.82
N ILE A 15 3.53 9.63 9.71
CA ILE A 15 4.79 9.91 9.04
C ILE A 15 4.58 10.46 7.63
N HIS A 16 3.35 10.86 7.30
CA HIS A 16 3.06 11.43 6.00
C HIS A 16 3.87 12.70 5.76
N GLY A 17 4.50 12.80 4.59
CA GLY A 17 5.35 13.93 4.22
C GLY A 17 6.73 13.94 4.89
N ILE A 18 7.00 13.02 5.82
CA ILE A 18 8.34 12.85 6.40
C ILE A 18 9.22 12.13 5.38
N GLU A 19 10.45 12.61 5.22
CA GLU A 19 11.44 11.99 4.34
C GLU A 19 11.67 10.52 4.73
N LEU A 20 11.74 9.64 3.74
CA LEU A 20 12.03 8.22 3.93
C LEU A 20 13.36 8.07 4.69
N PRO A 21 13.39 7.39 5.85
CA PRO A 21 14.63 7.24 6.60
C PRO A 21 15.67 6.44 5.82
N ASP A 22 16.93 6.88 5.87
CA ASP A 22 18.05 6.20 5.21
C ASP A 22 18.20 4.74 5.65
N SER A 23 17.85 4.42 6.90
CA SER A 23 17.88 3.06 7.44
C SER A 23 16.91 2.11 6.74
N ILE A 24 15.81 2.63 6.16
CA ILE A 24 14.85 1.84 5.39
C ILE A 24 15.40 1.57 3.99
N ARG A 25 15.97 2.60 3.36
CA ARG A 25 16.56 2.46 2.03
C ARG A 25 17.80 1.57 2.05
N ASN A 26 18.66 1.71 3.06
CA ASN A 26 19.86 0.90 3.28
C ASN A 26 20.68 0.62 1.99
N GLY A 27 20.85 1.64 1.14
CA GLY A 27 21.58 1.52 -0.13
C GLY A 27 20.83 0.80 -1.27
N GLN A 28 19.57 0.39 -1.07
CA GLN A 28 18.76 -0.23 -2.11
C GLN A 28 18.58 0.67 -3.33
N ARG A 29 18.49 0.01 -4.49
CA ARG A 29 18.41 0.63 -5.80
C ARG A 29 17.06 1.33 -5.95
N ILE A 30 17.09 2.63 -6.26
CA ILE A 30 15.89 3.37 -6.64
C ILE A 30 15.56 3.06 -8.09
N THR A 31 14.27 2.95 -8.41
CA THR A 31 13.84 2.78 -9.80
C THR A 31 14.34 3.95 -10.65
N GLY A 32 14.54 3.72 -11.95
CA GLY A 32 14.96 4.81 -12.86
C GLY A 32 14.05 6.04 -12.76
N MET A 33 12.73 5.81 -12.58
CA MET A 33 11.70 6.86 -12.51
C MET A 33 11.83 7.79 -11.30
N THR A 34 12.35 7.30 -10.17
CA THR A 34 12.47 8.08 -8.94
C THR A 34 13.91 8.46 -8.59
N SER A 35 14.90 7.98 -9.35
CA SER A 35 16.33 8.21 -9.09
C SER A 35 16.78 9.67 -9.07
N GLY A 36 16.11 10.54 -9.83
CA GLY A 36 16.39 11.98 -9.90
C GLY A 36 15.59 12.85 -8.92
N GLN A 37 14.74 12.25 -8.08
CA GLN A 37 13.96 13.02 -7.10
C GLN A 37 14.89 13.61 -6.03
N LYS A 38 14.62 14.86 -5.66
CA LYS A 38 15.35 15.55 -4.58
C LYS A 38 14.87 15.14 -3.17
N SER A 39 13.70 14.52 -3.08
CA SER A 39 13.05 14.12 -1.83
C SER A 39 12.17 12.89 -2.09
N PHE A 40 12.07 12.05 -1.06
CA PHE A 40 11.36 10.78 -1.01
C PHE A 40 10.40 10.79 0.19
N PRO A 41 9.33 11.59 0.16
CA PRO A 41 8.40 11.67 1.29
C PRO A 41 7.60 10.38 1.43
N CYS A 42 7.37 9.96 2.67
CA CYS A 42 6.45 8.87 2.98
C CYS A 42 5.02 9.29 2.68
N VAL A 43 4.27 8.46 1.96
CA VAL A 43 2.89 8.74 1.55
C VAL A 43 1.92 7.87 2.35
N ALA A 44 0.94 8.51 2.99
CA ALA A 44 -0.13 7.82 3.68
C ALA A 44 -1.22 7.39 2.69
N PRO A 45 -2.08 6.42 3.06
CA PRO A 45 -3.23 6.08 2.24
C PRO A 45 -4.04 7.33 1.86
N MET A 46 -4.27 7.52 0.56
CA MET A 46 -5.03 8.66 0.03
C MET A 46 -6.55 8.47 0.15
N PHE A 47 -6.98 7.21 0.25
CA PHE A 47 -8.37 6.80 0.29
C PHE A 47 -8.76 6.33 1.68
N GLU A 48 -10.04 6.36 1.97
CA GLU A 48 -10.59 5.77 3.18
C GLU A 48 -10.74 4.25 3.06
N PHE A 49 -10.55 3.55 4.17
CA PHE A 49 -10.64 2.10 4.26
C PHE A 49 -11.64 1.70 5.32
N LYS A 50 -12.41 0.65 5.03
CA LYS A 50 -13.37 0.06 5.96
C LYS A 50 -13.24 -1.45 5.95
N GLN A 51 -13.61 -2.08 7.07
CA GLN A 51 -13.69 -3.53 7.14
C GLN A 51 -15.02 -3.99 6.53
N HIS A 52 -14.98 -5.04 5.72
CA HIS A 52 -16.15 -5.63 5.08
C HIS A 52 -16.18 -7.15 5.28
N GLY A 53 -17.40 -7.70 5.26
CA GLY A 53 -17.64 -9.12 5.47
C GLY A 53 -17.38 -9.59 6.90
N GLN A 54 -17.63 -10.86 7.14
CA GLN A 54 -17.33 -11.55 8.40
C GLN A 54 -15.82 -11.75 8.58
N SER A 55 -15.08 -11.85 7.46
CA SER A 55 -13.61 -11.92 7.49
C SER A 55 -12.94 -10.64 8.00
N GLY A 56 -13.64 -9.50 7.98
CA GLY A 56 -13.14 -8.22 8.45
C GLY A 56 -11.99 -7.66 7.61
N GLY A 57 -11.89 -8.08 6.35
CA GLY A 57 -10.87 -7.57 5.41
C GLY A 57 -11.03 -6.06 5.19
N TYR A 58 -9.92 -5.34 5.09
CA TYR A 58 -9.94 -3.91 4.77
C TYR A 58 -10.06 -3.71 3.26
N PHE A 59 -11.03 -2.92 2.85
CA PHE A 59 -11.23 -2.51 1.46
C PHE A 59 -11.23 -0.99 1.38
N SER A 60 -10.58 -0.48 0.34
CA SER A 60 -10.61 0.92 -0.03
C SER A 60 -11.99 1.32 -0.55
N GLU A 61 -12.40 2.55 -0.31
CA GLU A 61 -13.66 3.11 -0.79
C GLU A 61 -13.79 3.10 -2.33
N ILE A 62 -12.68 2.94 -3.06
CA ILE A 62 -12.66 2.84 -4.51
C ILE A 62 -13.11 1.46 -5.04
N LEU A 63 -13.33 0.48 -4.15
CA LEU A 63 -13.74 -0.88 -4.51
C LEU A 63 -15.09 -1.32 -3.89
N PRO A 64 -16.16 -0.50 -4.00
CA PRO A 64 -17.41 -0.79 -3.31
C PRO A 64 -18.05 -2.12 -3.75
N ASN A 65 -17.98 -2.44 -5.05
CA ASN A 65 -18.57 -3.66 -5.62
C ASN A 65 -17.74 -4.92 -5.32
N VAL A 66 -16.44 -4.79 -5.03
CA VAL A 66 -15.62 -5.92 -4.59
C VAL A 66 -15.82 -6.14 -3.10
N ALA A 67 -15.89 -5.05 -2.33
CA ALA A 67 -16.17 -5.09 -0.90
C ALA A 67 -17.56 -5.70 -0.59
N SER A 68 -18.55 -5.58 -1.49
CA SER A 68 -19.86 -6.22 -1.32
C SER A 68 -19.84 -7.75 -1.40
N ILE A 69 -18.79 -8.33 -1.97
CA ILE A 69 -18.60 -9.79 -2.09
C ILE A 69 -17.42 -10.28 -1.24
N ALA A 70 -17.05 -9.53 -0.18
CA ALA A 70 -15.85 -9.79 0.62
C ALA A 70 -15.77 -11.21 1.22
N ASP A 71 -16.91 -11.83 1.52
CA ASP A 71 -16.98 -13.19 2.06
C ASP A 71 -17.07 -14.29 0.98
N GLU A 72 -17.23 -13.91 -0.28
CA GLU A 72 -17.26 -14.82 -1.44
C GLU A 72 -15.90 -14.92 -2.15
N ILE A 73 -14.94 -14.07 -1.77
CA ILE A 73 -13.60 -14.00 -2.35
C ILE A 73 -12.54 -14.27 -1.29
N SER A 74 -11.33 -14.61 -1.73
CA SER A 74 -10.19 -14.82 -0.85
C SER A 74 -9.06 -13.86 -1.22
N LEU A 75 -8.56 -13.12 -0.22
CA LEU A 75 -7.40 -12.24 -0.38
C LEU A 75 -6.12 -12.95 0.07
N ILE A 76 -5.22 -13.24 -0.87
CA ILE A 76 -3.92 -13.86 -0.58
C ILE A 76 -2.90 -12.77 -0.23
N ARG A 77 -2.41 -12.76 1.02
CA ARG A 77 -1.41 -11.79 1.51
C ARG A 77 -0.01 -12.37 1.71
N SER A 78 0.20 -13.63 1.35
CA SER A 78 1.47 -14.35 1.53
C SER A 78 2.44 -14.23 0.35
N VAL A 79 2.04 -13.57 -0.74
CA VAL A 79 2.89 -13.43 -1.94
C VAL A 79 4.01 -12.42 -1.66
N ASN A 80 5.25 -12.80 -1.97
CA ASN A 80 6.43 -11.96 -1.85
C ASN A 80 7.26 -12.07 -3.14
N THR A 81 7.96 -10.99 -3.50
CA THR A 81 8.89 -10.94 -4.62
C THR A 81 10.00 -9.94 -4.34
N GLU A 82 11.16 -10.14 -4.96
CA GLU A 82 12.27 -9.17 -4.98
C GLU A 82 12.15 -8.19 -6.17
N ALA A 83 11.17 -8.40 -7.07
CA ALA A 83 10.93 -7.51 -8.19
C ALA A 83 10.44 -6.13 -7.71
N ILE A 84 11.06 -5.08 -8.26
CA ILE A 84 10.73 -3.68 -7.92
C ILE A 84 9.52 -3.15 -8.72
N ASN A 85 9.14 -3.84 -9.79
CA ASN A 85 8.07 -3.48 -10.73
C ASN A 85 7.31 -4.74 -11.19
N HIS A 86 6.20 -4.52 -11.90
CA HIS A 86 5.27 -5.57 -12.36
C HIS A 86 5.53 -6.04 -13.81
N ASP A 87 6.71 -5.77 -14.38
CA ASP A 87 7.08 -6.22 -15.74
C ASP A 87 7.09 -7.76 -15.86
#